data_AF-A0A975MGW1-F1
#
_entry.id   AF-A0A975MGW1-F1
#
_cell.length_a   1.000
_cell.length_b   1.000
_cell.length_c   1.000
_cell.angle_alpha   90.00
_cell.angle_beta   90.00
_cell.angle_gamma   90.00
#
_symmetry.space_group_name_H-M   'P 1'
#
loop_
_entity.id
_entity.type
_entity.pdbx_description
1 polymer ?
#
loop_
_entity_poly.entity_id
_entity_poly.type
_entity_poly.pdbx_seq_one_letter_code
_entity_poly.pdbx_strand_id
1 'polypeptide(L)'
;MPSAFLPLLTALTASLALAAAPATATPPSQVAASVAPSTATVAASAAVDDRTSLSRQLRRGLAAADAGRRAPARTTPQFSRLGEDGWGFPDSCGADKREVRHEICTFGDPAGERTVVLLGSSHATMWVPGLDAAAAAGGTRLVGFFKFGCSPIVRKTQVDGKAWPECAAWREWALDRIAELGPDAVVVAGHHYVNIEGRNGRLIREDTPRYDKAFAAGTRKLGRRLGAVADEVTILGDTVARVPRTRPTVCLEANDMRLKPCVQRLDKRTRAMNARDRRAVLAVGASFYDPNRLLCVKRRCPVVAAGHFVNRDFSHVTRTWSLHVGPLLARELRVVL
;
A
#
# COMPACT_ATOMS: atom_id res chain seq x y z
N MET A 1 -78.33 -3.97 -64.36
CA MET A 1 -77.63 -5.23 -64.71
C MET A 1 -76.19 -4.88 -65.08
N PRO A 2 -75.18 -5.66 -64.66
CA PRO A 2 -74.63 -5.69 -63.31
C PRO A 2 -73.11 -5.39 -63.31
N SER A 3 -72.53 -5.34 -62.11
CA SER A 3 -71.19 -5.84 -61.71
C SER A 3 -70.48 -4.84 -60.80
N ALA A 4 -69.72 -5.20 -59.78
CA ALA A 4 -69.61 -6.39 -58.94
C ALA A 4 -68.65 -5.97 -57.81
N PHE A 5 -68.91 -6.44 -56.59
CA PHE A 5 -68.04 -6.29 -55.42
C PHE A 5 -66.66 -6.93 -55.63
N LEU A 6 -65.60 -6.29 -55.10
CA LEU A 6 -64.34 -6.96 -54.75
C LEU A 6 -63.93 -6.56 -53.31
N PRO A 7 -63.62 -7.51 -52.41
CA PRO A 7 -63.36 -7.22 -51.00
C PRO A 7 -61.87 -6.97 -50.71
N LEU A 8 -61.62 -6.20 -49.64
CA LEU A 8 -60.29 -6.02 -49.02
C LEU A 8 -59.76 -7.36 -48.49
N LEU A 9 -58.56 -7.75 -48.94
CA LEU A 9 -57.74 -8.79 -48.32
C LEU A 9 -56.63 -8.15 -47.48
N THR A 10 -56.78 -8.26 -46.17
CA THR A 10 -55.76 -7.94 -45.17
C THR A 10 -54.72 -9.06 -45.13
N ALA A 11 -53.48 -8.76 -45.51
CA ALA A 11 -52.35 -9.68 -45.36
C ALA A 11 -51.81 -9.61 -43.92
N LEU A 12 -52.00 -10.69 -43.16
CA LEU A 12 -51.44 -10.88 -41.83
C LEU A 12 -50.03 -11.48 -41.97
N THR A 13 -48.98 -10.68 -41.79
CA THR A 13 -47.60 -11.20 -41.74
C THR A 13 -47.26 -11.63 -40.30
N ALA A 14 -47.14 -12.93 -40.08
CA ALA A 14 -46.65 -13.50 -38.83
C ALA A 14 -45.11 -13.43 -38.79
N SER A 15 -44.56 -12.56 -37.94
CA SER A 15 -43.12 -12.52 -37.65
C SER A 15 -42.79 -13.52 -36.54
N LEU A 16 -42.06 -14.59 -36.87
CA LEU A 16 -41.45 -15.46 -35.87
C LEU A 16 -40.36 -14.68 -35.11
N ALA A 17 -40.59 -14.40 -33.83
CA ALA A 17 -39.55 -13.93 -32.92
C ALA A 17 -38.75 -15.13 -32.40
N LEU A 18 -37.52 -15.28 -32.87
CA LEU A 18 -36.56 -16.22 -32.32
C LEU A 18 -36.03 -15.64 -30.98
N ALA A 19 -36.48 -16.20 -29.86
CA ALA A 19 -35.97 -15.83 -28.54
C ALA A 19 -34.56 -16.40 -28.36
N ALA A 20 -33.53 -15.56 -28.55
CA ALA A 20 -32.17 -15.89 -28.18
C ALA A 20 -32.03 -15.82 -26.65
N ALA A 21 -31.75 -16.97 -26.02
CA ALA A 21 -31.39 -17.01 -24.61
C ALA A 21 -30.09 -16.20 -24.38
N PRO A 22 -29.99 -15.40 -23.29
CA PRO A 22 -28.78 -14.68 -22.99
C PRO A 22 -27.67 -15.67 -22.64
N ALA A 23 -26.61 -15.69 -23.45
CA ALA A 23 -25.38 -16.37 -23.11
C ALA A 23 -24.83 -15.73 -21.82
N THR A 24 -24.88 -16.47 -20.72
CA THR A 24 -24.19 -16.11 -19.48
C THR A 24 -22.69 -16.21 -19.73
N ALA A 25 -22.09 -15.11 -20.17
CA ALA A 25 -20.64 -15.00 -20.26
C ALA A 25 -20.08 -15.03 -18.84
N THR A 26 -19.53 -16.18 -18.43
CA THR A 26 -18.70 -16.28 -17.24
C THR A 26 -17.52 -15.32 -17.42
N PRO A 27 -17.31 -14.32 -16.55
CA PRO A 27 -16.18 -13.42 -16.71
C PRO A 27 -14.88 -14.24 -16.63
N PRO A 28 -13.86 -13.92 -17.46
CA PRO A 28 -12.59 -14.63 -17.39
C PRO A 28 -12.02 -14.50 -15.98
N SER A 29 -11.76 -15.65 -15.35
CA SER A 29 -11.04 -15.72 -14.08
C SER A 29 -9.69 -15.02 -14.29
N GLN A 30 -9.51 -13.85 -13.67
CA GLN A 30 -8.23 -13.16 -13.68
C GLN A 30 -7.31 -13.93 -12.75
N VAL A 31 -6.68 -14.97 -13.28
CA VAL A 31 -5.67 -15.75 -12.56
C VAL A 31 -4.57 -14.79 -12.17
N ALA A 32 -4.30 -14.68 -10.87
CA ALA A 32 -3.25 -13.83 -10.36
C ALA A 32 -1.90 -14.30 -10.92
N ALA A 33 -1.14 -13.39 -11.53
CA ALA A 33 0.18 -13.74 -12.01
C ALA A 33 1.12 -13.90 -10.82
N SER A 34 1.86 -15.01 -10.79
CA SER A 34 2.90 -15.21 -9.79
C SER A 34 4.10 -14.33 -10.13
N VAL A 35 4.46 -13.46 -9.20
CA VAL A 35 5.75 -12.79 -9.23
C VAL A 35 6.76 -13.78 -8.67
N ALA A 36 7.79 -14.10 -9.43
CA ALA A 36 8.88 -14.92 -8.91
C ALA A 36 9.44 -14.22 -7.65
N PRO A 37 9.58 -14.93 -6.52
CA PRO A 37 10.03 -14.32 -5.28
C PRO A 37 11.36 -13.60 -5.52
N SER A 38 11.49 -12.41 -4.96
CA SER A 38 12.66 -11.57 -5.23
C SER A 38 13.92 -12.32 -4.78
N THR A 39 14.73 -12.80 -5.73
CA THR A 39 15.95 -13.61 -5.51
C THR A 39 17.09 -12.82 -4.88
N ALA A 40 16.80 -11.70 -4.22
CA ALA A 40 17.80 -11.00 -3.42
C ALA A 40 18.20 -11.91 -2.27
N THR A 41 19.33 -12.57 -2.46
CA THR A 41 20.16 -13.23 -1.47
C THR A 41 20.73 -12.17 -0.52
N VAL A 42 19.87 -11.40 0.15
CA VAL A 42 20.23 -10.90 1.47
C VAL A 42 20.23 -12.16 2.30
N ALA A 43 21.42 -12.62 2.71
CA ALA A 43 21.55 -13.78 3.58
C ALA A 43 20.50 -13.66 4.68
N ALA A 44 19.54 -14.59 4.71
CA ALA A 44 18.45 -14.63 5.67
C ALA A 44 18.95 -14.56 7.13
N SER A 45 20.26 -14.81 7.36
CA SER A 45 20.95 -14.66 8.62
C SER A 45 21.20 -13.22 9.10
N ALA A 46 20.84 -12.17 8.35
CA ALA A 46 21.06 -10.77 8.73
C ALA A 46 19.78 -9.96 8.98
N ALA A 47 18.61 -10.45 8.54
CA ALA A 47 17.34 -9.77 8.76
C ALA A 47 16.96 -9.80 10.25
N VAL A 48 16.31 -8.74 10.72
CA VAL A 48 15.88 -8.65 12.12
C VAL A 48 14.48 -9.20 12.29
N ASP A 49 14.35 -10.15 13.21
CA ASP A 49 13.09 -10.76 13.56
C ASP A 49 12.54 -10.20 14.88
N ASP A 50 13.32 -9.62 15.79
CA ASP A 50 12.82 -9.14 17.09
C ASP A 50 12.92 -7.61 17.33
N ARG A 51 12.02 -7.10 18.17
CA ARG A 51 11.92 -5.65 18.50
C ARG A 51 13.12 -5.11 19.26
N THR A 52 13.73 -5.92 20.10
CA THR A 52 14.85 -5.52 20.96
C THR A 52 16.11 -5.36 20.13
N SER A 53 16.40 -6.31 19.24
CA SER A 53 17.51 -6.21 18.28
C SER A 53 17.34 -5.01 17.36
N LEU A 54 16.15 -4.81 16.76
CA LEU A 54 15.91 -3.65 15.89
C LEU A 54 16.08 -2.33 16.66
N SER A 55 15.53 -2.23 17.87
CA SER A 55 15.71 -1.05 18.72
C SER A 55 17.19 -0.74 19.00
N ARG A 56 18.02 -1.78 19.18
CA ARG A 56 19.47 -1.64 19.37
C ARG A 56 20.15 -1.11 18.11
N GLN A 57 19.79 -1.63 16.94
CA GLN A 57 20.34 -1.21 15.65
C GLN A 57 20.01 0.26 15.34
N LEU A 58 18.75 0.67 15.55
CA LEU A 58 18.33 2.06 15.39
C LEU A 58 19.05 3.00 16.37
N ARG A 59 19.20 2.60 17.65
CA ARG A 59 19.96 3.36 18.64
C ARG A 59 21.44 3.52 18.25
N ARG A 60 22.07 2.47 17.70
CA ARG A 60 23.44 2.54 17.19
C ARG A 60 23.57 3.53 16.03
N GLY A 61 22.63 3.52 15.07
CA GLY A 61 22.59 4.49 13.98
C GLY A 61 22.47 5.93 14.49
N LEU A 62 21.59 6.17 15.47
CA LEU A 62 21.44 7.48 16.10
C LEU A 62 22.67 7.91 16.89
N ALA A 63 23.31 6.99 17.63
CA ALA A 63 24.53 7.27 18.37
C ALA A 63 25.70 7.65 17.44
N ALA A 64 25.82 6.98 16.29
CA ALA A 64 26.80 7.34 15.26
C ALA A 64 26.56 8.77 14.72
N ALA A 65 25.29 9.12 14.49
CA ALA A 65 24.92 10.47 14.08
C ALA A 65 25.23 11.51 15.17
N ASP A 66 24.92 11.22 16.43
CA ASP A 66 25.20 12.13 17.55
C ASP A 66 26.71 12.37 17.75
N ALA A 67 27.53 11.34 17.51
CA ALA A 67 28.99 11.40 17.50
C ALA A 67 29.57 12.11 16.24
N GLY A 68 28.74 12.68 15.37
CA GLY A 68 29.19 13.43 14.19
C GLY A 68 29.83 12.58 13.09
N ARG A 69 29.59 11.26 13.09
CA ARG A 69 30.15 10.34 12.10
C ARG A 69 29.57 10.60 10.71
N ARG A 70 30.37 10.27 9.70
CA ARG A 70 29.94 10.20 8.30
C ARG A 70 29.18 8.90 8.02
N ALA A 71 28.39 8.89 6.97
CA ALA A 71 27.81 7.67 6.44
C ALA A 71 28.93 6.66 6.12
N PRO A 72 28.76 5.36 6.44
CA PRO A 72 29.75 4.34 6.10
C PRO A 72 30.00 4.31 4.59
N ALA A 73 31.24 4.05 4.18
CA ALA A 73 31.58 3.89 2.77
C ALA A 73 30.95 2.63 2.14
N ARG A 74 30.71 1.60 2.98
CA ARG A 74 30.04 0.35 2.57
C ARG A 74 28.67 0.30 3.25
N THR A 75 27.63 0.44 2.44
CA THR A 75 26.23 0.29 2.82
C THR A 75 25.52 -0.59 1.81
N THR A 76 24.35 -1.09 2.20
CA THR A 76 23.44 -1.83 1.31
C THR A 76 22.09 -1.09 1.27
N PRO A 77 21.70 -0.46 0.15
CA PRO A 77 22.44 -0.35 -1.12
C PRO A 77 23.69 0.52 -0.97
N GLN A 78 24.58 0.47 -1.95
CA GLN A 78 25.64 1.47 -2.07
C GLN A 78 25.01 2.87 -2.23
N PHE A 79 25.68 3.90 -1.71
CA PHE A 79 25.16 5.28 -1.74
C PHE A 79 24.77 5.74 -3.16
N SER A 80 25.57 5.41 -4.16
CA SER A 80 25.32 5.72 -5.58
C SER A 80 24.03 5.12 -6.14
N ARG A 81 23.51 4.06 -5.51
CA ARG A 81 22.29 3.35 -5.92
C ARG A 81 21.11 3.63 -5.00
N LEU A 82 21.27 4.49 -3.98
CA LEU A 82 20.25 4.71 -2.95
C LEU A 82 18.91 5.16 -3.56
N GLY A 83 18.93 6.07 -4.54
CA GLY A 83 17.70 6.55 -5.19
C GLY A 83 16.93 5.49 -5.98
N GLU A 84 17.60 4.40 -6.38
CA GLU A 84 17.06 3.31 -7.20
C GLU A 84 16.53 2.14 -6.36
N ASP A 85 16.79 2.12 -5.04
CA ASP A 85 16.45 1.00 -4.15
C ASP A 85 14.95 0.98 -3.77
N GLY A 86 14.09 0.82 -4.78
CA GLY A 86 12.63 0.74 -4.69
C GLY A 86 12.07 -0.69 -4.63
N TRP A 87 10.75 -0.85 -4.74
CA TRP A 87 10.05 -2.12 -4.49
C TRP A 87 10.46 -3.31 -5.39
N GLY A 88 10.92 -3.09 -6.62
CA GLY A 88 11.58 -4.12 -7.42
C GLY A 88 10.69 -5.27 -7.92
N PHE A 89 9.41 -4.99 -8.19
CA PHE A 89 8.48 -5.89 -8.87
C PHE A 89 7.88 -5.19 -10.12
N PRO A 90 7.28 -5.92 -11.08
CA PRO A 90 6.78 -5.34 -12.33
C PRO A 90 5.73 -4.25 -12.12
N ASP A 91 5.77 -3.17 -12.90
CA ASP A 91 4.82 -2.08 -12.77
C ASP A 91 3.36 -2.51 -13.04
N SER A 92 3.14 -3.59 -13.81
CA SER A 92 1.80 -4.16 -14.06
C SER A 92 1.08 -4.63 -12.79
N CYS A 93 1.82 -4.88 -11.70
CA CYS A 93 1.27 -5.24 -10.39
C CYS A 93 0.59 -4.06 -9.67
N GLY A 94 0.63 -2.85 -10.21
CA GLY A 94 -0.05 -1.69 -9.66
C GLY A 94 -0.72 -0.86 -10.75
N ALA A 95 -1.80 -0.17 -10.37
CA ALA A 95 -2.47 0.77 -11.25
C ALA A 95 -1.80 2.14 -11.20
N ASP A 96 -1.48 2.67 -12.37
CA ASP A 96 -1.03 4.03 -12.57
C ASP A 96 -2.18 5.04 -12.48
N LYS A 97 -1.86 6.33 -12.65
CA LYS A 97 -2.78 7.43 -12.39
C LYS A 97 -4.14 7.30 -13.09
N ARG A 98 -4.12 6.92 -14.37
CA ARG A 98 -5.31 6.81 -15.24
C ARG A 98 -6.01 5.45 -15.19
N GLU A 99 -5.38 4.47 -14.57
CA GLU A 99 -5.89 3.10 -14.58
C GLU A 99 -6.86 2.87 -13.43
N VAL A 100 -7.87 2.02 -13.67
CA VAL A 100 -8.90 1.67 -12.68
C VAL A 100 -8.80 0.22 -12.21
N ARG A 101 -7.83 -0.53 -12.73
CA ARG A 101 -7.54 -1.93 -12.43
C ARG A 101 -6.11 -2.23 -12.89
N HIS A 102 -5.54 -3.33 -12.41
CA HIS A 102 -4.21 -3.79 -12.80
C HIS A 102 -4.15 -5.32 -12.76
N GLU A 103 -3.01 -5.89 -13.14
CA GLU A 103 -2.73 -7.32 -13.00
C GLU A 103 -2.63 -7.67 -11.52
N ILE A 104 -3.41 -8.66 -11.06
CA ILE A 104 -3.35 -9.09 -9.67
C ILE A 104 -2.09 -9.94 -9.51
N CYS A 105 -1.10 -9.42 -8.79
CA CYS A 105 0.15 -10.13 -8.55
C CYS A 105 0.10 -10.92 -7.24
N THR A 106 0.60 -12.15 -7.29
CA THR A 106 0.85 -12.99 -6.12
C THR A 106 2.34 -12.98 -5.79
N PHE A 107 2.64 -12.72 -4.52
CA PHE A 107 3.93 -12.72 -3.84
C PHE A 107 3.92 -13.83 -2.77
N GLY A 108 5.05 -14.08 -2.12
CA GLY A 108 5.19 -15.13 -1.12
C GLY A 108 5.17 -16.52 -1.74
N ASP A 109 4.50 -17.47 -1.08
CA ASP A 109 4.28 -18.81 -1.59
C ASP A 109 2.93 -18.89 -2.34
N PRO A 110 2.91 -19.07 -3.68
CA PRO A 110 1.66 -19.18 -4.43
C PRO A 110 0.80 -20.39 -4.03
N ALA A 111 1.41 -21.42 -3.44
CA ALA A 111 0.74 -22.61 -2.93
C ALA A 111 0.42 -22.53 -1.42
N GLY A 112 0.71 -21.40 -0.78
CA GLY A 112 0.48 -21.20 0.63
C GLY A 112 -0.99 -21.32 1.03
N GLU A 113 -1.26 -22.05 2.12
CA GLU A 113 -2.62 -22.29 2.62
C GLU A 113 -3.26 -21.01 3.17
N ARG A 114 -2.45 -20.14 3.78
CA ARG A 114 -2.88 -18.83 4.27
C ARG A 114 -2.79 -17.79 3.16
N THR A 115 -3.88 -17.09 2.89
CA THR A 115 -3.96 -15.99 1.93
C THR A 115 -4.06 -14.64 2.65
N VAL A 116 -3.08 -13.77 2.40
CA VAL A 116 -3.04 -12.42 2.93
C VAL A 116 -3.08 -11.41 1.79
N VAL A 117 -3.92 -10.40 1.91
CA VAL A 117 -3.95 -9.28 0.96
C VAL A 117 -3.15 -8.09 1.49
N LEU A 118 -2.34 -7.47 0.64
CA LEU A 118 -1.79 -6.14 0.85
C LEU A 118 -2.46 -5.13 -0.09
N LEU A 119 -3.31 -4.26 0.48
CA LEU A 119 -4.06 -3.23 -0.24
C LEU A 119 -3.44 -1.85 -0.02
N GLY A 120 -3.14 -1.11 -1.08
CA GLY A 120 -2.58 0.23 -0.89
C GLY A 120 -2.04 0.99 -2.07
N SER A 121 -1.07 1.86 -1.77
CA SER A 121 -0.33 2.67 -2.74
C SER A 121 1.17 2.47 -2.58
N SER A 122 2.01 3.43 -2.98
CA SER A 122 3.47 3.29 -2.88
C SER A 122 3.96 2.98 -1.45
N HIS A 123 3.23 3.45 -0.44
CA HIS A 123 3.48 3.17 0.98
C HIS A 123 3.08 1.75 1.43
N ALA A 124 2.27 1.03 0.65
CA ALA A 124 2.16 -0.42 0.79
C ALA A 124 3.31 -1.12 0.05
N THR A 125 3.57 -0.70 -1.20
CA THR A 125 4.56 -1.37 -2.06
C THR A 125 5.98 -1.33 -1.51
N MET A 126 6.34 -0.30 -0.74
CA MET A 126 7.67 -0.23 -0.10
C MET A 126 7.92 -1.36 0.91
N TRP A 127 6.86 -2.00 1.43
CA TRP A 127 6.96 -3.15 2.34
C TRP A 127 6.91 -4.51 1.64
N VAL A 128 6.53 -4.54 0.36
CA VAL A 128 6.43 -5.79 -0.42
C VAL A 128 7.74 -6.59 -0.39
N PRO A 129 8.95 -6.01 -0.59
CA PRO A 129 10.18 -6.81 -0.60
C PRO A 129 10.36 -7.68 0.65
N GLY A 130 10.18 -7.10 1.84
CA GLY A 130 10.30 -7.83 3.10
C GLY A 130 9.14 -8.79 3.36
N LEU A 131 7.92 -8.40 3.00
CA LEU A 131 6.73 -9.23 3.20
C LEU A 131 6.68 -10.41 2.23
N ASP A 132 7.12 -10.24 0.99
CA ASP A 132 7.27 -11.29 -0.03
C ASP A 132 8.24 -12.37 0.47
N ALA A 133 9.45 -11.98 0.86
CA ALA A 133 10.45 -12.91 1.38
C ALA A 133 9.97 -13.65 2.64
N ALA A 134 9.32 -12.95 3.57
CA ALA A 134 8.81 -13.56 4.79
C ALA A 134 7.60 -14.49 4.52
N ALA A 135 6.67 -14.08 3.64
CA ALA A 135 5.51 -14.86 3.27
C ALA A 135 5.92 -16.15 2.54
N ALA A 136 6.90 -16.09 1.64
CA ALA A 136 7.45 -17.27 0.97
C ALA A 136 8.06 -18.26 1.97
N ALA A 137 8.80 -17.77 2.96
CA ALA A 137 9.40 -18.60 4.00
C ALA A 137 8.36 -19.20 4.97
N GLY A 138 7.21 -18.54 5.13
CA GLY A 138 6.14 -18.94 6.04
C GLY A 138 4.99 -19.71 5.39
N GLY A 139 5.07 -20.06 4.11
CA GLY A 139 3.98 -20.74 3.39
C GLY A 139 2.72 -19.90 3.26
N THR A 140 2.87 -18.57 3.14
CA THR A 140 1.76 -17.62 2.97
C THR A 140 1.70 -17.13 1.53
N ARG A 141 0.49 -17.19 0.94
CA ARG A 141 0.16 -16.52 -0.31
C ARG A 141 -0.15 -15.05 -0.07
N LEU A 142 0.70 -14.16 -0.56
CA LEU A 142 0.51 -12.71 -0.42
C LEU A 142 -0.03 -12.11 -1.73
N VAL A 143 -1.20 -11.47 -1.72
CA VAL A 143 -1.83 -10.90 -2.94
C VAL A 143 -1.85 -9.37 -2.88
N GLY A 144 -1.30 -8.72 -3.90
CA GLY A 144 -1.16 -7.27 -3.95
C GLY A 144 -2.28 -6.56 -4.72
N PHE A 145 -2.85 -5.52 -4.12
CA PHE A 145 -3.73 -4.56 -4.80
C PHE A 145 -3.17 -3.15 -4.61
N PHE A 146 -2.58 -2.58 -5.67
CA PHE A 146 -1.87 -1.31 -5.57
C PHE A 146 -2.40 -0.26 -6.55
N LYS A 147 -2.51 0.98 -6.07
CA LYS A 147 -2.65 2.15 -6.94
C LYS A 147 -1.76 3.28 -6.48
N PHE A 148 -0.81 3.66 -7.33
CA PHE A 148 0.20 4.65 -6.98
C PHE A 148 -0.43 6.03 -6.72
N GLY A 149 -0.05 6.66 -5.61
CA GLY A 149 -0.57 7.98 -5.18
C GLY A 149 -2.02 7.99 -4.66
N CYS A 150 -2.80 6.92 -4.83
CA CYS A 150 -4.19 6.85 -4.39
C CYS A 150 -4.28 6.49 -2.89
N SER A 151 -5.27 7.04 -2.20
CA SER A 151 -5.56 6.61 -0.82
C SER A 151 -6.51 5.42 -0.83
N PRO A 152 -6.16 4.28 -0.20
CA PRO A 152 -7.13 3.19 -0.03
C PRO A 152 -8.25 3.54 0.95
N ILE A 153 -8.07 4.58 1.77
CA ILE A 153 -8.95 4.95 2.89
C ILE A 153 -10.04 5.94 2.48
N VAL A 154 -9.67 7.05 1.83
CA VAL A 154 -10.59 8.13 1.48
C VAL A 154 -10.97 8.09 0.00
N ARG A 155 -12.27 8.09 -0.29
CA ARG A 155 -12.79 7.88 -1.66
C ARG A 155 -12.70 9.12 -2.56
N LYS A 156 -12.95 10.30 -2.00
CA LYS A 156 -13.02 11.56 -2.76
C LYS A 156 -11.69 12.27 -2.70
N THR A 157 -10.77 11.90 -3.58
CA THR A 157 -9.45 12.51 -3.69
C THR A 157 -9.32 13.38 -4.92
N GLN A 158 -8.37 14.30 -4.91
CA GLN A 158 -7.95 15.06 -6.08
C GLN A 158 -6.53 14.71 -6.51
N VAL A 159 -6.28 14.86 -7.80
CA VAL A 159 -4.95 14.80 -8.40
C VAL A 159 -4.84 15.92 -9.42
N ASP A 160 -3.70 16.63 -9.43
CA ASP A 160 -3.48 17.82 -10.26
C ASP A 160 -4.62 18.86 -10.20
N GLY A 161 -5.17 19.07 -8.99
CA GLY A 161 -6.24 20.03 -8.74
C GLY A 161 -7.63 19.62 -9.24
N LYS A 162 -7.80 18.39 -9.74
CA LYS A 162 -9.08 17.87 -10.25
C LYS A 162 -9.54 16.65 -9.46
N ALA A 163 -10.84 16.39 -9.42
CA ALA A 163 -11.38 15.14 -8.88
C ALA A 163 -10.70 13.93 -9.55
N TRP A 164 -10.43 12.88 -8.78
CA TRP A 164 -9.73 11.69 -9.26
C TRP A 164 -10.64 10.45 -9.24
N PRO A 165 -11.61 10.36 -10.17
CA PRO A 165 -12.58 9.26 -10.20
C PRO A 165 -11.92 7.89 -10.41
N GLU A 166 -10.77 7.83 -11.06
CA GLU A 166 -10.02 6.59 -11.31
C GLU A 166 -9.50 5.97 -9.99
N CYS A 167 -9.12 6.79 -9.01
CA CYS A 167 -8.77 6.31 -7.67
C CYS A 167 -9.99 5.71 -6.95
N ALA A 168 -11.16 6.34 -7.09
CA ALA A 168 -12.39 5.78 -6.55
C ALA A 168 -12.79 4.47 -7.26
N ALA A 169 -12.72 4.41 -8.59
CA ALA A 169 -13.07 3.24 -9.39
C ALA A 169 -12.15 2.05 -9.07
N TRP A 170 -10.83 2.27 -9.01
CA TRP A 170 -9.88 1.24 -8.60
C TRP A 170 -10.16 0.73 -7.19
N ARG A 171 -10.52 1.61 -6.25
CA ARG A 171 -10.80 1.21 -4.88
C ARG A 171 -11.99 0.26 -4.81
N GLU A 172 -13.03 0.52 -5.60
CA GLU A 172 -14.19 -0.37 -5.65
C GLU A 172 -13.83 -1.70 -6.34
N TRP A 173 -13.12 -1.67 -7.48
CA TRP A 173 -12.61 -2.88 -8.13
C TRP A 173 -11.76 -3.75 -7.20
N ALA A 174 -10.80 -3.15 -6.49
CA ALA A 174 -9.92 -3.86 -5.56
C ALA A 174 -10.72 -4.49 -4.42
N LEU A 175 -11.68 -3.75 -3.83
CA LEU A 175 -12.51 -4.27 -2.74
C LEU A 175 -13.44 -5.39 -3.18
N ASP A 176 -13.94 -5.36 -4.42
CA ASP A 176 -14.76 -6.43 -4.98
C ASP A 176 -13.92 -7.69 -5.23
N ARG A 177 -12.72 -7.54 -5.80
CA ARG A 177 -11.77 -8.66 -5.97
C ARG A 177 -11.29 -9.27 -4.65
N ILE A 178 -11.09 -8.45 -3.62
CA ILE A 178 -10.76 -8.94 -2.27
C ILE A 178 -11.91 -9.75 -1.69
N ALA A 179 -13.16 -9.31 -1.89
CA ALA A 179 -14.33 -10.06 -1.43
C ALA A 179 -14.48 -11.40 -2.14
N GLU A 180 -14.19 -11.47 -3.45
CA GLU A 180 -14.18 -12.71 -4.23
C GLU A 180 -13.05 -13.67 -3.79
N LEU A 181 -11.90 -13.12 -3.38
CA LEU A 181 -10.76 -13.92 -2.94
C LEU A 181 -10.98 -14.57 -1.56
N GLY A 182 -11.74 -13.92 -0.68
CA GLY A 182 -11.99 -14.39 0.70
C GLY A 182 -10.72 -14.65 1.52
N PRO A 183 -9.82 -13.65 1.69
CA PRO A 183 -8.53 -13.87 2.34
C PRO A 183 -8.65 -14.02 3.86
N ASP A 184 -7.72 -14.74 4.48
CA ASP A 184 -7.61 -14.82 5.95
C ASP A 184 -7.32 -13.47 6.59
N ALA A 185 -6.51 -12.64 5.92
CA ALA A 185 -6.14 -11.33 6.43
C ALA A 185 -6.01 -10.26 5.33
N VAL A 186 -6.29 -9.01 5.70
CA VAL A 186 -6.05 -7.82 4.87
C VAL A 186 -5.21 -6.81 5.63
N VAL A 187 -4.04 -6.50 5.07
CA VAL A 187 -3.20 -5.37 5.49
C VAL A 187 -3.44 -4.20 4.55
N VAL A 188 -3.81 -3.05 5.12
CA VAL A 188 -4.01 -1.81 4.36
C VAL A 188 -2.89 -0.83 4.70
N ALA A 189 -2.21 -0.31 3.70
CA ALA A 189 -1.18 0.71 3.88
C ALA A 189 -1.27 1.76 2.76
N GLY A 190 -1.05 3.03 3.07
CA GLY A 190 -1.12 4.05 2.04
C GLY A 190 -0.54 5.38 2.48
N HIS A 191 -0.26 6.23 1.49
CA HIS A 191 0.10 7.61 1.75
C HIS A 191 -1.12 8.37 2.29
N HIS A 192 -0.96 9.03 3.43
CA HIS A 192 -2.06 9.72 4.10
C HIS A 192 -2.04 11.25 3.88
N TYR A 193 -1.13 11.76 3.05
CA TYR A 193 -1.07 13.17 2.65
C TYR A 193 -1.58 13.32 1.22
N VAL A 194 -2.87 13.06 1.06
CA VAL A 194 -3.59 13.19 -0.20
C VAL A 194 -4.49 14.41 -0.19
N ASN A 195 -4.76 14.94 -1.37
CA ASN A 195 -5.74 15.99 -1.55
C ASN A 195 -7.16 15.38 -1.44
N ILE A 196 -7.97 15.82 -0.47
CA ILE A 196 -9.36 15.35 -0.31
C ILE A 196 -10.32 16.37 -0.92
N GLU A 197 -11.22 15.92 -1.77
CA GLU A 197 -12.28 16.73 -2.33
C GLU A 197 -13.46 16.87 -1.33
N GLY A 198 -13.78 18.12 -1.00
CA GLY A 198 -14.95 18.48 -0.20
C GLY A 198 -16.26 18.36 -0.97
N ARG A 199 -17.39 18.44 -0.25
CA ARG A 199 -18.74 18.35 -0.86
C ARG A 199 -19.03 19.44 -1.91
N ASN A 200 -18.34 20.57 -1.81
CA ASN A 200 -18.45 21.72 -2.72
C ASN A 200 -17.36 21.71 -3.81
N GLY A 201 -16.71 20.57 -4.06
CA GLY A 201 -15.58 20.44 -5.00
C GLY A 201 -14.27 21.09 -4.53
N ARG A 202 -14.29 21.84 -3.41
CA ARG A 202 -13.09 22.49 -2.88
C ARG A 202 -12.24 21.52 -2.07
N LEU A 203 -10.93 21.72 -2.12
CA LEU A 203 -9.98 20.94 -1.34
C LEU A 203 -10.25 21.10 0.17
N ILE A 204 -10.36 19.96 0.86
CA ILE A 204 -10.22 19.93 2.31
C ILE A 204 -8.72 19.97 2.58
N ARG A 205 -8.25 21.12 3.05
CA ARG A 205 -6.83 21.31 3.38
C ARG A 205 -6.36 20.25 4.37
N GLU A 206 -5.14 19.80 4.17
CA GLU A 206 -4.36 19.10 5.18
C GLU A 206 -4.38 19.89 6.49
N ASP A 207 -4.20 19.22 7.62
CA ASP A 207 -4.15 19.81 8.97
C ASP A 207 -5.45 20.43 9.52
N THR A 208 -6.58 20.22 8.85
CA THR A 208 -7.89 20.67 9.36
C THR A 208 -8.65 19.57 10.10
N PRO A 209 -9.49 19.90 11.10
CA PRO A 209 -10.38 18.92 11.74
C PRO A 209 -11.29 18.18 10.76
N ARG A 210 -11.66 18.83 9.65
CA ARG A 210 -12.46 18.24 8.57
C ARG A 210 -11.70 17.15 7.84
N TYR A 211 -10.39 17.34 7.61
CA TYR A 211 -9.51 16.32 7.03
C TYR A 211 -9.44 15.08 7.91
N ASP A 212 -9.22 15.28 9.21
CA ASP A 212 -9.14 14.19 10.17
C ASP A 212 -10.49 13.47 10.33
N LYS A 213 -11.60 14.20 10.30
CA LYS A 213 -12.94 13.57 10.29
C LYS A 213 -13.15 12.71 9.05
N ALA A 214 -12.70 13.15 7.87
CA ALA A 214 -12.83 12.40 6.62
C ALA A 214 -12.02 11.09 6.67
N PHE A 215 -10.76 11.14 7.12
CA PHE A 215 -9.93 9.95 7.28
C PHE A 215 -10.46 8.99 8.34
N ALA A 216 -10.90 9.50 9.51
CA ALA A 216 -11.46 8.64 10.55
C ALA A 216 -12.73 7.92 10.08
N ALA A 217 -13.59 8.61 9.32
CA ALA A 217 -14.79 8.01 8.73
C ALA A 217 -14.44 6.99 7.63
N GLY A 218 -13.47 7.31 6.76
CA GLY A 218 -12.96 6.42 5.72
C GLY A 218 -12.36 5.14 6.32
N THR A 219 -11.53 5.28 7.36
CA THR A 219 -10.89 4.17 8.08
C THR A 219 -11.93 3.24 8.70
N ARG A 220 -12.94 3.78 9.40
CA ARG A 220 -14.05 2.97 9.93
C ARG A 220 -14.85 2.26 8.84
N LYS A 221 -15.14 2.94 7.73
CA LYS A 221 -15.89 2.37 6.62
C LYS A 221 -15.12 1.24 5.93
N LEU A 222 -13.83 1.47 5.67
CA LEU A 222 -12.95 0.48 5.07
C LEU A 222 -12.77 -0.73 5.99
N GLY A 223 -12.46 -0.50 7.27
CA GLY A 223 -12.29 -1.56 8.26
C GLY A 223 -13.52 -2.45 8.38
N ARG A 224 -14.74 -1.88 8.43
CA ARG A 224 -15.98 -2.68 8.43
C ARG A 224 -16.21 -3.47 7.15
N ARG A 225 -15.89 -2.90 5.98
CA ARG A 225 -16.09 -3.60 4.70
C ARG A 225 -15.12 -4.77 4.57
N LEU A 226 -13.87 -4.58 4.96
CA LEU A 226 -12.86 -5.64 4.93
C LEU A 226 -13.12 -6.71 6.00
N GLY A 227 -13.55 -6.31 7.20
CA GLY A 227 -13.87 -7.25 8.27
C GLY A 227 -15.16 -8.07 8.04
N ALA A 228 -15.87 -7.81 6.94
CA ALA A 228 -16.98 -8.65 6.50
C ALA A 228 -16.53 -9.79 5.56
N VAL A 229 -15.28 -9.77 5.09
CA VAL A 229 -14.74 -10.70 4.09
C VAL A 229 -13.38 -11.29 4.46
N ALA A 230 -12.83 -10.93 5.62
CA ALA A 230 -11.56 -11.42 6.14
C ALA A 230 -11.59 -11.48 7.67
N ASP A 231 -10.91 -12.46 8.24
CA ASP A 231 -10.87 -12.67 9.69
C ASP A 231 -10.03 -11.60 10.39
N GLU A 232 -8.95 -11.16 9.75
CA GLU A 232 -8.02 -10.18 10.30
C GLU A 232 -7.87 -8.97 9.39
N VAL A 233 -8.11 -7.78 9.93
CA VAL A 233 -7.86 -6.52 9.21
C VAL A 233 -6.88 -5.68 9.99
N THR A 234 -5.78 -5.28 9.37
CA THR A 234 -4.79 -4.38 9.96
C THR A 234 -4.59 -3.15 9.10
N ILE A 235 -4.79 -1.96 9.68
CA ILE A 235 -4.35 -0.70 9.08
C ILE A 235 -2.91 -0.42 9.53
N LEU A 236 -1.99 -0.41 8.58
CA LEU A 236 -0.65 0.09 8.76
C LEU A 236 -0.70 1.62 8.76
N GLY A 237 -0.21 2.24 9.83
CA GLY A 237 -0.03 3.69 9.89
C GLY A 237 0.91 4.21 8.80
N ASP A 238 0.93 5.52 8.60
CA ASP A 238 1.85 6.11 7.63
C ASP A 238 3.27 6.23 8.23
N THR A 239 4.29 6.05 7.39
CA THR A 239 5.69 6.32 7.71
C THR A 239 6.09 7.64 7.08
N VAL A 240 6.15 8.71 7.86
CA VAL A 240 6.92 9.86 7.38
C VAL A 240 7.68 10.51 8.51
N ALA A 241 8.97 10.69 8.27
CA ALA A 241 9.81 11.63 8.97
C ALA A 241 10.17 12.72 7.94
N ARG A 242 9.20 13.60 7.63
CA ARG A 242 9.33 14.67 6.62
C ARG A 242 10.29 15.78 7.01
N VAL A 243 11.08 15.59 8.06
CA VAL A 243 11.89 16.65 8.64
C VAL A 243 13.31 16.12 8.76
N PRO A 244 14.24 16.55 7.89
CA PRO A 244 14.04 17.51 6.78
C PRO A 244 13.26 16.93 5.58
N ARG A 245 12.53 17.77 4.81
CA ARG A 245 11.83 17.39 3.56
C ARG A 245 12.83 17.28 2.40
N THR A 246 13.79 16.39 2.52
CA THR A 246 14.82 16.19 1.49
C THR A 246 15.15 14.71 1.34
N ARG A 247 15.69 14.34 0.18
CA ARG A 247 16.20 12.99 -0.04
C ARG A 247 17.47 12.79 0.79
N PRO A 248 17.69 11.60 1.35
CA PRO A 248 18.93 11.30 2.08
C PRO A 248 20.20 11.54 1.26
N THR A 249 20.19 11.26 -0.05
CA THR A 249 21.33 11.54 -0.95
C THR A 249 21.70 13.02 -0.93
N VAL A 250 20.73 13.88 -1.25
CA VAL A 250 20.91 15.33 -1.29
C VAL A 250 21.36 15.88 0.07
N CYS A 251 20.77 15.39 1.17
CA CYS A 251 21.17 15.83 2.50
C CYS A 251 22.62 15.45 2.82
N LEU A 252 23.00 14.20 2.55
CA LEU A 252 24.33 13.70 2.88
C LEU A 252 25.39 14.42 2.04
N GLU A 253 25.17 14.59 0.73
CA GLU A 253 26.08 15.35 -0.15
C GLU A 253 26.28 16.78 0.34
N ALA A 254 25.19 17.49 0.65
CA ALA A 254 25.23 18.87 1.14
C ALA A 254 25.91 19.01 2.52
N ASN A 255 26.08 17.90 3.27
CA ASN A 255 26.64 17.88 4.61
C ASN A 255 27.92 17.05 4.69
N ASP A 256 28.65 16.89 3.57
CA ASP A 256 29.92 16.18 3.54
C ASP A 256 29.80 14.77 4.15
N MET A 257 28.72 14.08 3.76
CA MET A 257 28.31 12.76 4.22
C MET A 257 28.03 12.64 5.74
N ARG A 258 27.96 13.73 6.50
CA ARG A 258 27.69 13.68 7.94
C ARG A 258 26.25 13.25 8.23
N LEU A 259 26.10 12.30 9.15
CA LEU A 259 24.79 11.72 9.49
C LEU A 259 23.89 12.67 10.29
N LYS A 260 24.48 13.46 11.21
CA LYS A 260 23.74 14.27 12.20
C LYS A 260 22.69 15.21 11.58
N PRO A 261 23.03 16.02 10.55
CA PRO A 261 22.08 16.97 9.96
C PRO A 261 20.92 16.27 9.24
N CYS A 262 21.13 15.01 8.84
CA CYS A 262 20.19 14.23 8.05
C CYS A 262 19.29 13.33 8.90
N VAL A 263 19.53 13.22 10.22
CA VAL A 263 18.64 12.46 11.13
C VAL A 263 17.23 13.00 11.01
N GLN A 264 16.32 12.13 10.57
CA GLN A 264 14.94 12.53 10.39
C GLN A 264 14.20 12.55 11.72
N ARG A 265 13.12 13.33 11.78
CA ARG A 265 12.24 13.41 12.96
C ARG A 265 10.83 13.00 12.59
N LEU A 266 10.27 12.08 13.37
CA LEU A 266 8.85 11.74 13.30
C LEU A 266 8.05 12.96 13.74
N ASP A 267 7.41 13.63 12.79
CA ASP A 267 6.79 14.93 13.02
C ASP A 267 5.46 14.82 13.79
N LYS A 268 4.97 15.96 14.30
CA LYS A 268 3.73 15.98 15.12
C LYS A 268 2.52 15.55 14.30
N ARG A 269 2.48 15.86 13.01
CA ARG A 269 1.34 15.63 12.14
C ARG A 269 1.19 14.14 11.85
N THR A 270 2.26 13.44 11.47
CA THR A 270 2.23 11.98 11.27
C THR A 270 1.75 11.25 12.51
N ARG A 271 2.23 11.65 13.70
CA ARG A 271 1.76 11.06 14.96
C ARG A 271 0.28 11.29 15.20
N ALA A 272 -0.22 12.49 14.92
CA ALA A 272 -1.63 12.80 15.08
C ALA A 272 -2.50 12.00 14.10
N MET A 273 -2.05 11.84 12.86
CA MET A 273 -2.71 11.03 11.83
C MET A 273 -2.76 9.56 12.23
N ASN A 274 -1.63 8.97 12.60
CA ASN A 274 -1.57 7.57 13.06
C ASN A 274 -2.42 7.36 14.32
N ALA A 275 -2.43 8.30 15.27
CA ALA A 275 -3.28 8.20 16.45
C ALA A 275 -4.78 8.28 16.11
N ARG A 276 -5.17 9.10 15.13
CA ARG A 276 -6.54 9.18 14.61
C ARG A 276 -6.95 7.87 13.96
N ASP A 277 -6.12 7.32 13.07
CA ASP A 277 -6.42 6.09 12.33
C ASP A 277 -6.47 4.89 13.28
N ARG A 278 -5.56 4.83 14.26
CA ARG A 278 -5.62 3.85 15.35
C ARG A 278 -6.94 3.88 16.10
N ARG A 279 -7.41 5.05 16.54
CA ARG A 279 -8.71 5.15 17.22
C ARG A 279 -9.86 4.74 16.31
N ALA A 280 -9.81 5.09 15.03
CA ALA A 280 -10.86 4.79 14.07
C ALA A 280 -10.97 3.29 13.76
N VAL A 281 -9.86 2.60 13.52
CA VAL A 281 -9.87 1.18 13.16
C VAL A 281 -10.20 0.27 14.35
N LEU A 282 -9.69 0.60 15.55
CA LEU A 282 -10.01 -0.16 16.77
C LEU A 282 -11.50 -0.09 17.12
N ALA A 283 -12.17 1.04 16.82
CA ALA A 283 -13.60 1.21 17.05
C ALA A 283 -14.49 0.32 16.16
N VAL A 284 -13.91 -0.41 15.21
CA VAL A 284 -14.63 -1.36 14.33
C VAL A 284 -14.06 -2.78 14.42
N GLY A 285 -13.34 -3.10 15.51
CA GLY A 285 -12.82 -4.44 15.77
C GLY A 285 -11.56 -4.83 14.97
N ALA A 286 -10.98 -3.89 14.22
CA ALA A 286 -9.79 -4.14 13.40
C ALA A 286 -8.51 -3.57 14.06
N SER A 287 -7.37 -4.07 13.63
CA SER A 287 -6.05 -3.80 14.20
C SER A 287 -5.37 -2.57 13.61
N PHE A 288 -4.45 -1.98 14.37
CA PHE A 288 -3.57 -0.91 13.92
C PHE A 288 -2.13 -1.24 14.24
N TYR A 289 -1.25 -1.05 13.26
CA TYR A 289 0.18 -1.17 13.45
C TYR A 289 0.88 0.16 13.12
N ASP A 290 1.78 0.63 14.00
CA ASP A 290 2.56 1.84 13.77
C ASP A 290 3.95 1.49 13.19
N PRO A 291 4.17 1.63 11.87
CA PRO A 291 5.44 1.27 11.26
C PRO A 291 6.60 2.19 11.63
N ASN A 292 6.34 3.34 12.26
CA ASN A 292 7.43 4.20 12.75
C ASN A 292 8.24 3.53 13.86
N ARG A 293 7.73 2.46 14.48
CA ARG A 293 8.48 1.60 15.41
C ARG A 293 9.58 0.79 14.72
N LEU A 294 9.50 0.63 13.40
CA LEU A 294 10.56 0.04 12.59
C LEU A 294 11.63 1.06 12.22
N LEU A 295 11.32 2.36 12.31
CA LEU A 295 12.15 3.41 11.71
C LEU A 295 12.80 4.32 12.74
N CYS A 296 12.20 4.47 13.93
CA CYS A 296 12.52 5.55 14.83
C CYS A 296 12.63 5.10 16.29
N VAL A 297 13.54 5.75 17.04
CA VAL A 297 13.65 5.65 18.49
C VAL A 297 13.45 7.03 19.10
N LYS A 298 12.52 7.16 20.05
CA LYS A 298 12.17 8.44 20.69
C LYS A 298 11.94 9.58 19.66
N ARG A 299 11.24 9.26 18.55
CA ARG A 299 10.90 10.16 17.44
C ARG A 299 12.09 10.62 16.57
N ARG A 300 13.28 10.06 16.75
CA ARG A 300 14.44 10.28 15.88
C ARG A 300 14.65 9.04 15.02
N CYS A 301 14.84 9.24 13.73
CA CYS A 301 14.91 8.17 12.74
C CYS A 301 16.28 8.28 12.05
N PRO A 302 17.20 7.33 12.27
CA PRO A 302 18.52 7.39 11.67
C PRO A 302 18.43 7.21 10.14
N VAL A 303 19.32 7.87 9.40
CA VAL A 303 19.43 7.68 7.93
C VAL A 303 20.06 6.32 7.60
N VAL A 304 20.99 5.87 8.45
CA VAL A 304 21.67 4.58 8.32
C VAL A 304 21.52 3.80 9.62
N ALA A 305 21.09 2.54 9.52
CA ALA A 305 21.05 1.59 10.63
C ALA A 305 21.37 0.19 10.12
N ALA A 306 22.10 -0.61 10.91
CA ALA A 306 22.50 -1.97 10.54
C ALA A 306 23.19 -2.10 9.16
N GLY A 307 23.91 -1.07 8.70
CA GLY A 307 24.55 -1.07 7.38
C GLY A 307 23.62 -0.74 6.21
N HIS A 308 22.35 -0.45 6.48
CA HIS A 308 21.34 -0.10 5.49
C HIS A 308 20.96 1.37 5.55
N PHE A 309 20.72 1.98 4.39
CA PHE A 309 19.95 3.22 4.34
C PHE A 309 18.49 2.90 4.66
N VAL A 310 17.89 3.64 5.59
CA VAL A 310 16.50 3.37 6.03
C VAL A 310 15.50 3.87 4.99
N ASN A 311 15.74 5.07 4.45
CA ASN A 311 14.85 5.72 3.49
C ASN A 311 15.53 5.97 2.15
N ARG A 312 14.77 5.78 1.06
CA ARG A 312 15.19 6.08 -0.31
C ARG A 312 15.04 7.57 -0.61
N ASP A 313 13.94 8.14 -0.14
CA ASP A 313 13.56 9.54 -0.33
C ASP A 313 12.93 10.09 0.96
N PHE A 314 12.19 11.19 0.88
CA PHE A 314 11.59 11.83 2.05
C PHE A 314 10.38 11.08 2.63
N SER A 315 9.92 10.01 1.98
CA SER A 315 8.67 9.29 2.31
C SER A 315 8.80 7.77 2.29
N HIS A 316 9.56 7.20 1.35
CA HIS A 316 9.64 5.76 1.13
C HIS A 316 10.83 5.14 1.85
N VAL A 317 10.64 3.95 2.42
CA VAL A 317 11.74 3.10 2.89
C VAL A 317 12.47 2.50 1.69
N THR A 318 13.73 2.14 1.88
CA THR A 318 14.50 1.43 0.86
C THR A 318 14.05 -0.04 0.76
N ARG A 319 14.26 -0.68 -0.40
CA ARG A 319 14.05 -2.12 -0.61
C ARG A 319 14.83 -2.95 0.39
N THR A 320 16.09 -2.58 0.59
CA THR A 320 17.01 -3.29 1.47
C THR A 320 16.61 -3.16 2.94
N TRP A 321 16.12 -1.98 3.37
CA TRP A 321 15.54 -1.83 4.70
C TRP A 321 14.27 -2.65 4.86
N SER A 322 13.41 -2.67 3.84
CA SER A 322 12.19 -3.48 3.81
C SER A 322 12.50 -4.97 3.99
N LEU A 323 13.48 -5.50 3.25
CA LEU A 323 13.98 -6.87 3.43
C LEU A 323 14.53 -7.11 4.84
N HIS A 324 15.31 -6.17 5.36
CA HIS A 324 15.92 -6.28 6.69
C HIS A 324 14.89 -6.39 7.80
N VAL A 325 13.81 -5.61 7.77
CA VAL A 325 12.75 -5.62 8.81
C VAL A 325 11.55 -6.51 8.47
N GLY A 326 11.56 -7.14 7.29
CA GLY A 326 10.49 -7.96 6.74
C GLY A 326 9.99 -9.04 7.68
N PRO A 327 10.87 -9.90 8.24
CA PRO A 327 10.45 -10.96 9.16
C PRO A 327 9.72 -10.44 10.40
N LEU A 328 10.26 -9.39 11.04
CA LEU A 328 9.60 -8.74 12.18
C LEU A 328 8.25 -8.13 11.78
N LEU A 329 8.18 -7.43 10.65
CA LEU A 329 6.94 -6.82 10.19
C LEU A 329 5.88 -7.88 9.86
N ALA A 330 6.26 -8.94 9.14
CA ALA A 330 5.37 -10.04 8.76
C ALA A 330 4.73 -10.69 10.00
N ARG A 331 5.52 -10.99 11.03
CA ARG A 331 4.99 -11.56 12.29
C ARG A 331 4.03 -10.60 13.00
N GLU A 332 4.37 -9.32 13.07
CA GLU A 332 3.54 -8.34 13.78
C GLU A 332 2.25 -7.98 13.03
N LEU A 333 2.22 -8.23 11.72
CA LEU A 333 1.04 -8.16 10.89
C LEU A 333 0.31 -9.49 10.75
N ARG A 334 0.82 -10.58 11.36
CA ARG A 334 0.29 -11.95 11.21
C ARG A 334 0.19 -12.41 9.75
N VAL A 335 1.13 -11.94 8.93
CA VAL A 335 1.32 -12.44 7.56
C VAL A 335 1.79 -13.89 7.60
N VAL A 336 2.64 -14.21 8.57
CA VAL A 336 3.07 -15.57 8.89
C VAL A 336 2.56 -15.93 10.28
N LEU A 337 2.23 -17.21 10.50
CA LEU A 337 1.72 -17.72 11.78
C LEU A 337 2.84 -18.03 12.77
#